data_AF-A0A6P1YN62-F1
#
_entry.id   AF-A0A6P1YN62-F1
#
_cell.length_a   1.000
_cell.length_b   1.000
_cell.length_c   1.000
_cell.angle_alpha   90.00
_cell.angle_beta   90.00
_cell.angle_gamma   90.00
#
_symmetry.space_group_name_H-M   'P 1'
#
loop_
_entity.id
_entity.type
_entity.pdbx_description
1 polymer ?
#
loop_
_entity_poly.entity_id
_entity_poly.type
_entity_poly.pdbx_seq_one_letter_code
_entity_poly.pdbx_strand_id
1 'polypeptide(L)'
;MIRPVAGREQIVARLGELFREHGYEGASLSLISARTGLGKGSLYHFFPGGKEEMAGAVLADIDGWFEREIFAPLRQDDAVPAIADMFDAVDRYFQSGRRACLVGAFALGQTRGRFAVVIEAYFWRWQGALANALARAGHRADAARDLAEEVVGGIQGGLILAHALDDDTVFTRALARLRARCAITG
;
A
#
# COMPACT_ATOMS: atom_id res chain seq x y z
N MET A 1 -4.32 18.53 31.56
CA MET A 1 -3.30 17.63 30.99
C MET A 1 -3.21 17.88 29.49
N ILE A 2 -2.17 18.57 29.03
CA ILE A 2 -1.99 18.92 27.61
C ILE A 2 -1.53 17.66 26.89
N ARG A 3 -2.35 17.13 25.98
CA ARG A 3 -1.98 15.98 25.14
C ARG A 3 -0.78 16.40 24.27
N PRO A 4 0.33 15.64 24.21
CA PRO A 4 1.45 16.00 23.36
C PRO A 4 0.95 16.22 21.93
N VAL A 5 1.39 17.29 21.29
CA VAL A 5 1.09 17.52 19.87
C VAL A 5 1.65 16.32 19.13
N ALA A 6 0.78 15.56 18.48
CA ALA A 6 1.20 14.42 17.67
C ALA A 6 2.19 14.93 16.61
N GLY A 7 3.35 14.28 16.49
CA GLY A 7 4.31 14.60 15.43
C GLY A 7 3.67 14.44 14.06
N ARG A 8 4.20 15.13 13.04
CA ARG A 8 3.68 15.10 11.66
C ARG A 8 3.46 13.68 11.14
N GLU A 9 4.37 12.76 11.45
CA GLU A 9 4.27 11.33 11.11
C GLU A 9 3.04 10.64 11.72
N GLN A 10 2.76 10.85 13.01
CA GLN A 10 1.57 10.29 13.65
C GLN A 10 0.27 10.84 13.04
N ILE A 11 0.28 12.12 12.65
CA ILE A 11 -0.85 12.74 11.96
C ILE A 11 -1.06 12.08 10.60
N VAL A 12 0.01 11.88 9.82
CA VAL A 12 -0.03 11.22 8.51
C VAL A 12 -0.54 9.78 8.63
N ALA A 13 -0.07 8.99 9.59
CA ALA A 13 -0.56 7.64 9.81
C ALA A 13 -2.08 7.61 10.07
N ARG A 14 -2.59 8.52 10.92
CA ARG A 14 -4.01 8.65 11.22
C ARG A 14 -4.84 9.10 10.01
N LEU A 15 -4.31 10.03 9.21
CA LEU A 15 -4.92 10.45 7.95
C LEU A 15 -5.00 9.28 6.97
N GLY A 16 -3.96 8.44 6.91
CA GLY A 16 -3.94 7.25 6.08
C GLY A 16 -5.09 6.29 6.38
N GLU A 17 -5.35 5.98 7.65
CA GLU A 17 -6.50 5.14 8.00
C GLU A 17 -7.82 5.82 7.68
N LEU A 18 -7.95 7.12 7.94
CA LEU A 18 -9.17 7.86 7.58
C LEU A 18 -9.46 7.80 6.08
N PHE A 19 -8.44 7.97 5.23
CA PHE A 19 -8.62 7.89 3.79
C PHE A 19 -8.90 6.47 3.30
N ARG A 20 -8.44 5.42 4.00
CA ARG A 20 -8.82 4.04 3.69
C ARG A 20 -10.29 3.78 3.99
N GLU A 21 -10.78 4.29 5.12
CA GLU A 21 -12.15 4.05 5.58
C GLU A 21 -13.18 4.87 4.81
N HIS A 22 -12.88 6.13 4.48
CA HIS A 22 -13.86 7.06 3.89
C HIS A 22 -13.55 7.47 2.46
N GLY A 23 -12.43 7.02 1.90
CA GLY A 23 -11.89 7.55 0.66
C GLY A 23 -11.44 9.01 0.79
N TYR A 24 -10.84 9.54 -0.27
CA TYR A 24 -10.40 10.93 -0.31
C TYR A 24 -11.58 11.91 -0.22
N GLU A 25 -12.65 11.68 -0.99
CA GLU A 25 -13.79 12.61 -1.03
C GLU A 25 -14.62 12.58 0.25
N GLY A 26 -14.85 11.39 0.83
CA GLY A 26 -15.60 11.23 2.07
C GLY A 26 -14.86 11.75 3.32
N ALA A 27 -13.53 11.88 3.27
CA ALA A 27 -12.74 12.44 4.36
C ALA A 27 -12.90 13.98 4.45
N SER A 28 -13.97 14.42 5.11
CA SER A 28 -14.23 15.84 5.39
C SER A 28 -13.23 16.43 6.38
N LEU A 29 -13.07 17.76 6.40
CA LEU A 29 -12.21 18.43 7.39
C LEU A 29 -12.67 18.20 8.83
N SER A 30 -13.97 18.00 9.07
CA SER A 30 -14.48 17.67 10.41
C SER A 30 -14.06 16.26 10.83
N LEU A 31 -14.15 15.27 9.94
CA LEU A 31 -13.65 13.91 10.19
C LEU A 31 -12.14 13.90 10.40
N ILE A 32 -11.39 14.66 9.59
CA ILE A 32 -9.94 14.82 9.75
C ILE A 32 -9.61 15.43 11.12
N SER A 33 -10.30 16.49 11.52
CA SER A 33 -10.10 17.12 12.83
C SER A 33 -10.39 16.15 13.97
N ALA A 34 -11.51 15.40 13.88
CA ALA A 34 -11.88 14.40 14.87
C ALA A 34 -10.85 13.26 14.98
N ARG A 35 -10.39 12.73 13.84
CA ARG A 35 -9.39 11.64 13.78
C ARG A 35 -8.03 12.06 14.30
N THR A 36 -7.58 13.25 13.94
CA THR A 36 -6.24 13.75 14.31
C THR A 36 -6.21 14.35 15.72
N GLY A 37 -7.35 14.88 16.18
CA GLY A 37 -7.47 15.70 17.39
C GLY A 37 -6.99 17.13 17.18
N LEU A 38 -6.77 17.56 15.94
CA LEU A 38 -6.28 18.90 15.61
C LEU A 38 -7.43 19.81 15.20
N GLY A 39 -7.36 21.07 15.62
CA GLY A 39 -8.24 22.11 15.10
C GLY A 39 -7.85 22.51 13.67
N LYS A 40 -8.79 23.16 12.96
CA LYS A 40 -8.60 23.64 11.59
C LYS A 40 -7.30 24.44 11.41
N GLY A 41 -7.02 25.39 12.30
CA GLY A 41 -5.80 26.21 12.24
C GLY A 41 -4.50 25.39 12.30
N SER A 42 -4.44 24.39 13.19
CA SER A 42 -3.28 23.50 13.30
C SER A 42 -3.12 22.62 12.06
N LEU A 43 -4.22 22.14 11.48
CA LEU A 43 -4.18 21.37 10.24
C LEU A 43 -3.61 22.19 9.07
N TYR A 44 -4.03 23.44 8.90
CA TYR A 44 -3.48 24.33 7.86
C TYR A 44 -2.05 24.78 8.15
N HIS A 45 -1.62 24.78 9.42
CA HIS A 45 -0.21 25.00 9.76
C HIS A 45 0.67 23.81 9.32
N PHE A 46 0.21 22.57 9.52
CA PHE A 46 0.96 21.38 9.10
C PHE A 46 0.85 21.09 7.60
N PHE A 47 -0.28 21.43 6.99
CA PHE A 47 -0.62 21.16 5.61
C PHE A 47 -1.29 22.39 4.98
N PRO A 48 -0.53 23.44 4.61
CA PRO A 48 -1.06 24.65 3.99
C PRO A 48 -1.87 24.40 2.72
N GLY A 49 -1.51 23.37 1.94
CA GLY A 49 -2.22 22.89 0.75
C GLY A 49 -3.48 22.06 1.08
N GLY A 50 -3.84 21.94 2.35
CA GLY A 50 -5.09 21.33 2.80
C GLY A 50 -5.16 19.82 2.53
N LYS A 51 -6.36 19.33 2.21
CA LYS A 51 -6.64 17.87 2.09
C LYS A 51 -5.81 17.19 1.00
N GLU A 52 -5.48 17.91 -0.08
CA GLU A 52 -4.62 17.37 -1.15
C GLU A 52 -3.19 17.15 -0.66
N GLU A 53 -2.61 18.12 0.05
CA GLU A 53 -1.28 17.96 0.67
C GLU A 53 -1.28 16.86 1.74
N MET A 54 -2.35 16.75 2.54
CA MET A 54 -2.53 15.68 3.51
C MET A 54 -2.51 14.29 2.83
N ALA A 55 -3.25 14.14 1.73
CA ALA A 55 -3.28 12.89 0.96
C ALA A 55 -1.94 12.62 0.28
N GLY A 56 -1.28 13.64 -0.27
CA GLY A 56 0.08 13.53 -0.81
C GLY A 56 1.10 13.06 0.22
N ALA A 57 1.04 13.61 1.45
CA ALA A 57 1.89 13.17 2.56
C ALA A 57 1.62 11.72 2.96
N VAL A 58 0.36 11.27 2.95
CA VAL A 58 0.00 9.86 3.16
C VAL A 58 0.55 8.97 2.07
N LEU A 59 0.40 9.34 0.79
CA LEU A 59 0.94 8.56 -0.32
C LEU A 59 2.47 8.48 -0.26
N ALA A 60 3.16 9.56 0.14
CA ALA A 60 4.60 9.55 0.34
C ALA A 60 5.04 8.66 1.52
N ASP A 61 4.27 8.63 2.60
CA ASP A 61 4.52 7.72 3.74
C ASP A 61 4.35 6.24 3.33
N ILE A 62 3.31 5.95 2.56
CA ILE A 62 3.10 4.62 1.96
C ILE A 62 4.27 4.26 1.04
N ASP A 63 4.67 5.17 0.15
CA ASP A 63 5.80 4.94 -0.76
C ASP A 63 7.08 4.66 0.00
N GLY A 64 7.38 5.44 1.04
CA GLY A 64 8.56 5.23 1.88
C GLY A 64 8.55 3.89 2.61
N TRP A 65 7.37 3.44 3.10
CA TRP A 65 7.23 2.11 3.69
C TRP A 65 7.45 1.00 2.66
N PHE A 66 6.78 1.07 1.50
CA PHE A 66 6.93 0.07 0.44
C PHE A 66 8.35 0.03 -0.12
N GLU A 67 9.00 1.18 -0.25
CA GLU A 67 10.39 1.24 -0.68
C GLU A 67 11.31 0.49 0.30
N ARG A 68 11.17 0.72 1.61
CA ARG A 68 12.02 0.08 2.63
C ARG A 68 11.73 -1.42 2.81
N GLU A 69 10.46 -1.79 2.86
CA GLU A 69 10.06 -3.14 3.27
C GLU A 69 9.85 -4.09 2.08
N ILE A 70 9.64 -3.55 0.88
CA ILE A 70 9.27 -4.33 -0.31
C ILE A 70 10.25 -4.08 -1.45
N PHE A 71 10.33 -2.86 -1.98
CA PHE A 71 11.01 -2.61 -3.25
C PHE A 71 12.53 -2.69 -3.14
N ALA A 72 13.14 -2.10 -2.11
CA ALA A 72 14.59 -2.16 -1.93
C ALA A 72 15.08 -3.59 -1.66
N PRO A 73 14.49 -4.36 -0.72
CA PRO A 73 14.85 -5.76 -0.50
C PRO A 73 14.75 -6.60 -1.79
N LEU A 74 13.63 -6.48 -2.53
CA LEU A 74 13.45 -7.20 -3.80
C LEU A 74 14.49 -6.83 -4.87
N ARG A 75 15.10 -5.63 -4.81
CA ARG A 75 16.14 -5.22 -5.76
C ARG A 75 17.55 -5.60 -5.31
N GLN A 76 17.82 -5.58 -4.01
CA GLN A 76 19.18 -5.58 -3.47
C GLN A 76 19.56 -6.91 -2.81
N ASP A 77 18.60 -7.60 -2.20
CA ASP A 77 18.87 -8.78 -1.39
C ASP A 77 18.80 -10.07 -2.22
N ASP A 78 19.17 -11.17 -1.57
CA ASP A 78 19.05 -12.52 -2.11
C ASP A 78 17.60 -12.80 -2.51
N ALA A 79 17.41 -13.19 -3.78
CA ALA A 79 16.10 -13.13 -4.41
C ALA A 79 15.04 -14.01 -3.73
N VAL A 80 15.38 -15.26 -3.42
CA VAL A 80 14.46 -16.24 -2.81
C VAL A 80 13.96 -15.77 -1.44
N PRO A 81 14.82 -15.44 -0.45
CA PRO A 81 14.35 -14.92 0.83
C PRO A 81 13.65 -13.56 0.68
N ALA A 82 14.12 -12.65 -0.18
CA ALA A 82 13.47 -11.35 -0.38
C ALA A 82 12.03 -11.47 -0.92
N ILE A 83 11.78 -12.43 -1.82
CA ILE A 83 10.42 -12.71 -2.30
C ILE A 83 9.55 -13.27 -1.15
N ALA A 84 10.09 -14.17 -0.34
CA ALA A 84 9.37 -14.71 0.82
C ALA A 84 9.03 -13.59 1.82
N ASP A 85 9.99 -12.74 2.15
CA ASP A 85 9.84 -11.61 3.08
C ASP A 85 8.85 -10.57 2.55
N MET A 86 8.82 -10.33 1.23
CA MET A 86 7.80 -9.48 0.59
C MET A 86 6.38 -9.97 0.92
N PHE A 87 6.12 -11.27 0.82
CA PHE A 87 4.79 -11.82 1.15
C PHE A 87 4.44 -11.60 2.62
N ASP A 88 5.39 -11.79 3.53
CA ASP A 88 5.18 -11.60 4.97
C ASP A 88 4.97 -10.11 5.33
N ALA A 89 5.68 -9.21 4.65
CA ALA A 89 5.51 -7.77 4.79
C ALA A 89 4.17 -7.30 4.22
N VAL A 90 3.73 -7.84 3.07
CA VAL A 90 2.41 -7.59 2.47
C VAL A 90 1.29 -8.03 3.41
N ASP A 91 1.37 -9.24 3.97
CA ASP A 91 0.36 -9.74 4.91
C ASP A 91 0.22 -8.82 6.13
N ARG A 92 1.36 -8.43 6.71
CA ARG A 92 1.43 -7.51 7.86
C ARG A 92 0.85 -6.13 7.52
N TYR A 93 1.23 -5.56 6.38
CA TYR A 93 0.78 -4.23 5.97
C TYR A 93 -0.72 -4.18 5.77
N PHE A 94 -1.30 -5.20 5.13
CA PHE A 94 -2.73 -5.28 4.87
C PHE A 94 -3.53 -5.95 6.00
N GLN A 95 -2.89 -6.22 7.14
CA GLN A 95 -3.49 -6.82 8.33
C GLN A 95 -4.27 -8.10 8.00
N SER A 96 -3.62 -8.99 7.25
CA SER A 96 -4.21 -10.25 6.77
C SER A 96 -5.51 -10.07 5.99
N GLY A 97 -5.65 -8.96 5.27
CA GLY A 97 -6.79 -8.69 4.38
C GLY A 97 -7.82 -7.73 4.96
N ARG A 98 -7.72 -7.35 6.24
CA ARG A 98 -8.66 -6.43 6.90
C ARG A 98 -8.44 -4.96 6.55
N ARG A 99 -7.33 -4.63 5.90
CA ARG A 99 -6.98 -3.26 5.50
C ARG A 99 -6.95 -3.14 3.98
N ALA A 100 -7.80 -2.28 3.43
CA ALA A 100 -7.85 -2.01 2.00
C ALA A 100 -6.56 -1.35 1.48
N CYS A 101 -6.27 -1.57 0.19
CA CYS A 101 -5.20 -0.84 -0.51
C CYS A 101 -5.63 0.58 -0.81
N LEU A 102 -5.04 1.57 -0.11
CA LEU A 102 -5.36 2.97 -0.33
C LEU A 102 -5.01 3.44 -1.74
N VAL A 103 -3.83 3.04 -2.25
CA VAL A 103 -3.37 3.40 -3.59
C VAL A 103 -4.32 2.82 -4.66
N GLY A 104 -4.76 1.57 -4.47
CA GLY A 104 -5.78 0.93 -5.32
C GLY A 104 -7.13 1.63 -5.25
N ALA A 105 -7.59 2.01 -4.05
CA ALA A 105 -8.84 2.76 -3.89
C ALA A 105 -8.78 4.13 -4.59
N PHE A 106 -7.64 4.83 -4.51
CA PHE A 106 -7.43 6.09 -5.23
C PHE A 106 -7.35 5.89 -6.75
N ALA A 107 -6.81 4.76 -7.21
CA ALA A 107 -6.75 4.42 -8.63
C ALA A 107 -8.13 4.22 -9.25
N LEU A 108 -9.08 3.67 -8.49
CA LEU A 108 -10.46 3.41 -8.94
C LEU A 108 -11.41 4.60 -8.73
N GLY A 109 -11.09 5.49 -7.78
CA GLY A 109 -11.91 6.65 -7.45
C GLY A 109 -11.71 7.85 -8.37
N GLN A 110 -12.57 8.87 -8.22
CA GLN A 110 -12.45 10.15 -8.94
C GLN A 110 -11.16 10.91 -8.61
N THR A 111 -10.49 10.55 -7.52
CA THR A 111 -9.22 11.12 -7.06
C THR A 111 -8.03 10.72 -7.93
N ARG A 112 -8.15 9.70 -8.81
CA ARG A 112 -7.05 9.23 -9.67
C ARG A 112 -6.33 10.37 -10.38
N GLY A 113 -7.07 11.31 -10.98
CA GLY A 113 -6.49 12.41 -11.75
C GLY A 113 -5.53 13.30 -10.95
N ARG A 114 -5.71 13.42 -9.64
CA ARG A 114 -4.85 14.25 -8.77
C ARG A 114 -3.52 13.58 -8.42
N PHE A 115 -3.49 12.25 -8.42
CA PHE A 115 -2.34 11.46 -7.95
C PHE A 115 -1.87 10.42 -8.97
N ALA A 116 -2.22 10.58 -10.25
CA ALA A 116 -1.99 9.57 -11.29
C ALA A 116 -0.52 9.12 -11.36
N VAL A 117 0.43 10.07 -11.33
CA VAL A 117 1.87 9.78 -11.38
C VAL A 117 2.32 8.90 -10.21
N VAL A 118 1.86 9.20 -8.99
CA VAL A 118 2.25 8.46 -7.79
C VAL A 118 1.61 7.07 -7.78
N ILE A 119 0.34 6.98 -8.18
CA ILE A 119 -0.39 5.71 -8.29
C ILE A 119 0.28 4.79 -9.33
N GLU A 120 0.60 5.32 -10.51
CA GLU A 120 1.28 4.57 -11.57
C GLU A 120 2.66 4.10 -11.10
N ALA A 121 3.47 5.00 -10.53
CA ALA A 121 4.79 4.66 -10.02
C ALA A 121 4.76 3.54 -8.96
N TYR A 122 3.77 3.55 -8.07
CA TYR A 122 3.61 2.52 -7.04
C TYR A 122 3.48 1.11 -7.63
N PHE A 123 2.54 0.92 -8.56
CA PHE A 123 2.29 -0.40 -9.16
C PHE A 123 3.43 -0.83 -10.08
N TRP A 124 3.99 0.09 -10.88
CA TRP A 124 5.14 -0.20 -11.74
C TRP A 124 6.39 -0.59 -10.96
N ARG A 125 6.69 0.10 -9.86
CA ARG A 125 7.85 -0.23 -9.01
C ARG A 125 7.68 -1.58 -8.34
N TRP A 126 6.47 -1.90 -7.87
CA TRP A 126 6.20 -3.19 -7.26
C TRP A 126 6.39 -4.34 -8.26
N GLN A 127 5.71 -4.28 -9.40
CA GLN A 127 5.82 -5.30 -10.44
C GLN A 127 7.26 -5.42 -10.95
N GLY A 128 7.93 -4.30 -11.22
CA GLY A 128 9.30 -4.29 -11.69
C GLY A 128 10.30 -4.88 -10.68
N ALA A 129 10.19 -4.52 -9.40
CA ALA A 129 11.05 -5.08 -8.36
C ALA A 129 10.85 -6.59 -8.20
N LEU A 130 9.59 -7.06 -8.19
CA LEU A 130 9.27 -8.47 -8.08
C LEU A 130 9.71 -9.27 -9.32
N ALA A 131 9.46 -8.76 -10.54
CA ALA A 131 9.89 -9.40 -11.78
C ALA A 131 11.42 -9.58 -11.82
N ASN A 132 12.17 -8.55 -11.40
CA ASN A 132 13.62 -8.62 -11.32
C ASN A 132 14.08 -9.64 -10.26
N ALA A 133 13.42 -9.71 -9.11
CA ALA A 133 13.72 -10.72 -8.10
C ALA A 133 13.44 -12.14 -8.60
N LEU A 134 12.28 -12.37 -9.24
CA LEU A 134 11.92 -13.67 -9.82
C LEU A 134 12.92 -14.12 -10.89
N ALA A 135 13.36 -13.19 -11.75
CA ALA A 135 14.40 -13.49 -12.75
C ALA A 135 15.74 -13.86 -12.09
N ARG A 136 16.18 -13.13 -11.05
CA ARG A 136 17.38 -13.47 -10.27
C ARG A 136 17.26 -14.80 -9.54
N ALA A 137 16.05 -15.19 -9.13
CA ALA A 137 15.82 -16.49 -8.51
C ALA A 137 15.99 -17.64 -9.51
N GLY A 138 15.77 -17.41 -10.82
CA GLY A 138 15.93 -18.42 -11.88
C GLY A 138 14.76 -18.55 -12.84
N HIS A 139 13.71 -17.73 -12.71
CA HIS A 139 12.63 -17.68 -13.69
C HIS A 139 13.12 -17.03 -15.00
N ARG A 140 12.57 -17.45 -16.15
CA ARG A 140 12.78 -16.73 -17.41
C ARG A 140 12.26 -15.29 -17.30
N ALA A 141 12.94 -14.35 -17.93
CA ALA A 141 12.64 -12.93 -17.79
C ALA A 141 11.22 -12.51 -18.23
N ASP A 142 10.64 -13.17 -19.24
CA ASP A 142 9.24 -12.95 -19.65
C ASP A 142 8.26 -13.57 -18.64
N ALA A 143 8.46 -14.83 -18.27
CA ALA A 143 7.64 -15.51 -17.27
C ALA A 143 7.67 -14.80 -15.91
N ALA A 144 8.81 -14.22 -15.53
CA ALA A 144 8.97 -13.43 -14.32
C ALA A 144 8.14 -12.14 -14.34
N ARG A 145 8.01 -11.48 -15.49
CA ARG A 145 7.17 -10.27 -15.63
C ARG A 145 5.70 -10.64 -15.53
N ASP A 146 5.26 -11.65 -16.27
CA ASP A 146 3.87 -12.12 -16.26
C ASP A 146 3.47 -12.58 -14.85
N LEU A 147 4.35 -13.31 -14.18
CA LEU A 147 4.12 -13.77 -12.81
C LEU A 147 4.10 -12.60 -11.81
N ALA A 148 4.95 -11.58 -11.96
CA ALA A 148 4.93 -10.41 -11.10
C ALA A 148 3.63 -9.60 -11.26
N GLU A 149 3.15 -9.41 -12.49
CA GLU A 149 1.86 -8.78 -12.76
C GLU A 149 0.72 -9.58 -12.11
N GLU A 150 0.72 -10.91 -12.27
CA GLU A 150 -0.29 -11.77 -11.68
C GLU A 150 -0.26 -11.76 -10.14
N VAL A 151 0.92 -11.74 -9.53
CA VAL A 151 1.06 -11.67 -8.06
C VAL A 151 0.54 -10.34 -7.53
N VAL A 152 0.95 -9.21 -8.11
CA VAL A 152 0.48 -7.89 -7.65
C VAL A 152 -1.03 -7.75 -7.90
N GLY A 153 -1.52 -8.15 -9.07
CA GLY A 153 -2.95 -8.16 -9.38
C GLY A 153 -3.76 -9.08 -8.46
N GLY A 154 -3.24 -10.27 -8.16
CA GLY A 154 -3.84 -11.24 -7.27
C GLY A 154 -3.91 -10.77 -5.81
N ILE A 155 -2.88 -10.05 -5.33
CA ILE A 155 -2.92 -9.38 -4.02
C ILE A 155 -4.04 -8.34 -3.98
N GLN A 156 -4.13 -7.47 -5.00
CA GLN A 156 -5.21 -6.46 -5.06
C GLN A 156 -6.60 -7.10 -5.14
N GLY A 157 -6.77 -8.11 -5.99
CA GLY A 157 -8.02 -8.86 -6.11
C GLY A 157 -8.40 -9.59 -4.81
N GLY A 158 -7.43 -10.18 -4.12
CA GLY A 158 -7.62 -10.80 -2.82
C GLY A 158 -8.12 -9.82 -1.77
N LEU A 159 -7.57 -8.61 -1.72
CA LEU A 159 -8.04 -7.55 -0.83
C LEU A 159 -9.49 -7.14 -1.16
N ILE A 160 -9.82 -6.96 -2.43
CA ILE A 160 -11.18 -6.62 -2.86
C ILE A 160 -12.16 -7.71 -2.42
N LEU A 161 -11.86 -8.99 -2.68
CA LEU A 161 -12.75 -10.09 -2.32
C LEU A 161 -12.91 -10.24 -0.81
N ALA A 162 -11.83 -10.05 -0.03
CA ALA A 162 -11.91 -10.09 1.43
C ALA A 162 -12.90 -9.05 1.97
N HIS A 163 -12.87 -7.82 1.44
CA HIS A 163 -13.81 -6.77 1.86
C HIS A 163 -15.22 -7.00 1.31
N ALA A 164 -15.35 -7.48 0.07
CA ALA A 164 -16.65 -7.73 -0.57
C ALA A 164 -17.43 -8.86 0.12
N LEU A 165 -16.71 -9.84 0.67
CA LEU A 165 -17.29 -11.02 1.32
C LEU A 165 -17.27 -10.93 2.86
N ASP A 166 -16.67 -9.88 3.42
CA ASP A 166 -16.42 -9.74 4.86
C ASP A 166 -15.69 -10.98 5.44
N ASP A 167 -14.71 -11.50 4.69
CA ASP A 167 -13.96 -12.72 4.99
C ASP A 167 -12.46 -12.51 4.69
N ASP A 168 -11.68 -12.19 5.72
CA ASP A 168 -10.24 -11.95 5.62
C ASP A 168 -9.44 -13.21 5.23
N THR A 169 -10.01 -14.40 5.45
CA THR A 169 -9.39 -15.67 5.07
C THR A 169 -9.29 -15.83 3.54
N VAL A 170 -10.09 -15.10 2.76
CA VAL A 170 -9.97 -15.07 1.29
C VAL A 170 -8.61 -14.52 0.87
N PHE A 171 -8.16 -13.46 1.53
CA PHE A 171 -6.88 -12.83 1.24
C PHE A 171 -5.72 -13.75 1.63
N THR A 172 -5.75 -14.34 2.84
CA THR A 172 -4.66 -15.21 3.30
C THR A 172 -4.51 -16.45 2.42
N ARG A 173 -5.62 -17.05 1.95
CA ARG A 173 -5.58 -18.14 0.94
C ARG A 173 -5.02 -17.68 -0.40
N ALA A 174 -5.39 -16.49 -0.87
CA ALA A 174 -4.84 -15.94 -2.11
C ALA A 174 -3.33 -15.73 -1.99
N LEU A 175 -2.87 -15.12 -0.90
CA LEU A 175 -1.47 -14.85 -0.64
C LEU A 175 -0.63 -16.12 -0.58
N ALA A 176 -1.11 -17.16 0.11
CA ALA A 176 -0.45 -18.47 0.17
C ALA A 176 -0.28 -19.12 -1.21
N ARG A 177 -1.33 -19.07 -2.06
CA ARG A 177 -1.27 -19.60 -3.44
C ARG A 177 -0.28 -18.83 -4.29
N LEU A 178 -0.29 -17.50 -4.22
CA LEU A 178 0.64 -16.65 -4.96
C LEU A 178 2.09 -16.89 -4.52
N ARG A 179 2.34 -17.03 -3.21
CA ARG A 179 3.66 -17.37 -2.66
C ARG A 179 4.17 -18.70 -3.21
N ALA A 180 3.32 -19.72 -3.26
CA ALA A 180 3.69 -21.02 -3.82
C ALA A 180 4.06 -20.95 -5.32
N ARG A 181 3.41 -20.08 -6.09
CA ARG A 181 3.71 -19.90 -7.53
C ARG A 181 5.05 -19.22 -7.80
N CYS A 182 5.53 -18.41 -6.86
CA CYS A 182 6.85 -17.78 -6.96
C CYS A 182 8.01 -18.76 -6.69
N ALA A 183 7.72 -19.90 -6.05
CA ALA A 183 8.74 -20.92 -5.79
C ALA A 183 9.21 -21.54 -7.11
N ILE A 184 10.53 -21.69 -7.26
CA ILE A 184 11.08 -22.45 -8.37
C ILE A 184 10.98 -23.92 -7.99
N THR A 185 10.14 -24.64 -8.72
CA THR A 185 10.20 -26.11 -8.70
C THR A 185 11.37 -26.46 -9.61
N GLY A 186 12.44 -26.99 -9.01
CA GLY A 186 13.61 -27.47 -9.75
C GLY A 186 13.27 -28.59 -10.72
#